data_AF-A0A0G0USF7-F1
#
_entry.id   AF-A0A0G0USF7-F1
#
_cell.length_a   1.000
_cell.length_b   1.000
_cell.length_c   1.000
_cell.angle_alpha   90.00
_cell.angle_beta   90.00
_cell.angle_gamma   90.00
#
_symmetry.space_group_name_H-M   'P 1'
#
loop_
_entity.id
_entity.type
_entity.pdbx_description
1 polymer ?
#
loop_
_entity_poly.entity_id
_entity_poly.type
_entity_poly.pdbx_seq_one_letter_code
_entity_poly.pdbx_strand_id
1 'polypeptide(L)'
;MIDTSILPKKTSAIFELLARTDFIRTFYLSGGTGLALQLKHRESEDLDFFSQNEFNPESLQTQIVKLGKLTNVTLDRGTLNCSLKGFKLQFLLYPYKLLEKPLQLQVLSISPIPAQQDW
;
A
#
# COMPACT_ATOMS: atom_id res chain seq x y z
N MET A 1 11.16 -6.21 -14.15
CA MET A 1 12.11 -5.83 -13.09
C MET A 1 11.50 -4.63 -12.37
N ILE A 2 11.32 -4.68 -11.04
CA ILE A 2 10.72 -3.58 -10.27
C ILE A 2 11.79 -2.51 -10.05
N ASP A 3 11.47 -1.24 -10.31
CA ASP A 3 12.42 -0.14 -10.13
C ASP A 3 11.88 0.91 -9.15
N THR A 4 12.52 1.00 -7.98
CA THR A 4 12.15 1.94 -6.93
C THR A 4 12.71 3.35 -7.16
N SER A 5 13.60 3.56 -8.14
CA SER A 5 14.15 4.88 -8.47
C SER A 5 13.12 5.86 -9.02
N ILE A 6 11.96 5.36 -9.44
CA ILE A 6 10.83 6.17 -9.93
C ILE A 6 9.97 6.73 -8.80
N LEU A 7 10.16 6.24 -7.56
CA LEU A 7 9.47 6.82 -6.40
C LEU A 7 10.14 8.15 -6.05
N PRO A 8 9.36 9.24 -5.88
CA PRO A 8 9.88 10.47 -5.30
C PRO A 8 10.60 10.16 -3.97
N LYS A 9 11.71 10.84 -3.70
CA LYS A 9 12.55 10.59 -2.52
C LYS A 9 11.74 10.52 -1.22
N LYS A 10 10.69 11.34 -1.11
CA LYS A 10 9.84 11.36 0.07
C LYS A 10 8.91 10.13 0.17
N THR A 11 8.35 9.67 -0.95
CA THR A 11 7.55 8.43 -1.04
C THR A 11 8.40 7.21 -0.71
N SER A 12 9.64 7.16 -1.20
CA SER A 12 10.60 6.10 -0.89
C SER A 12 10.86 5.97 0.62
N ALA A 13 10.96 7.09 1.35
CA ALA A 13 11.14 7.06 2.79
C ALA A 13 9.94 6.46 3.56
N ILE A 14 8.71 6.74 3.12
CA ILE A 14 7.50 6.12 3.71
C ILE A 14 7.39 4.65 3.32
N PHE A 15 7.70 4.33 2.07
CA PHE A 15 7.74 2.96 1.59
C PHE A 15 8.69 2.10 2.43
N GLU A 16 9.93 2.56 2.63
CA GLU A 16 10.94 1.89 3.46
C GLU A 16 10.54 1.81 4.94
N LEU A 17 9.83 2.82 5.46
CA LEU A 17 9.30 2.79 6.82
C LEU A 17 8.23 1.70 6.99
N LEU A 18 7.31 1.59 6.03
CA LEU A 18 6.26 0.56 6.04
C LEU A 18 6.83 -0.83 5.80
N ALA A 19 7.85 -0.97 4.95
CA ALA A 19 8.57 -2.22 4.70
C ALA A 19 9.28 -2.80 5.95
N ARG A 20 9.41 -2.03 7.03
CA ARG A 20 9.96 -2.52 8.31
C ARG A 20 8.91 -3.04 9.28
N THR A 21 7.63 -3.02 8.90
CA THR A 21 6.52 -3.43 9.76
C THR A 21 6.01 -4.81 9.38
N ASP A 22 5.59 -5.61 10.37
CA ASP A 22 5.13 -6.97 10.09
C ASP A 22 3.74 -7.01 9.45
N PHE A 23 2.86 -6.07 9.79
CA PHE A 23 1.51 -6.03 9.22
C PHE A 23 1.53 -5.84 7.71
N ILE A 24 2.55 -5.21 7.15
CA ILE A 24 2.59 -4.91 5.72
C ILE A 24 2.63 -6.16 4.85
N ARG A 25 3.09 -7.29 5.42
CA ARG A 25 3.21 -8.58 4.73
C ARG A 25 1.86 -9.19 4.35
N THR A 26 0.79 -8.79 5.03
CA THR A 26 -0.58 -9.23 4.71
C THR A 26 -1.21 -8.42 3.59
N PHE A 27 -0.53 -7.37 3.12
CA PHE A 27 -0.98 -6.51 2.05
C PHE A 27 -0.09 -6.63 0.82
N TYR A 28 -0.64 -6.27 -0.32
CA TYR A 28 0.10 -6.04 -1.55
C TYR A 28 -0.20 -4.64 -2.08
N LEU A 29 0.82 -4.00 -2.64
CA LEU A 29 0.67 -2.74 -3.34
C LEU A 29 0.05 -3.01 -4.72
N SER A 30 -0.98 -2.27 -5.08
CA SER A 30 -1.60 -2.35 -6.40
C SER A 30 -1.96 -0.94 -6.90
N GLY A 31 -2.72 -0.86 -7.98
CA GLY A 31 -3.16 0.40 -8.56
C GLY A 31 -2.04 1.17 -9.28
N GLY A 32 -2.16 2.50 -9.30
CA GLY A 32 -1.28 3.38 -10.06
C GLY A 32 0.19 3.29 -9.65
N THR A 33 0.48 3.01 -8.38
CA THR A 33 1.84 2.90 -7.85
C THR A 33 2.50 1.57 -8.19
N GLY A 34 1.75 0.45 -8.08
CA GLY A 34 2.25 -0.86 -8.51
C GLY A 34 2.61 -0.86 -10.00
N LEU A 35 1.75 -0.25 -10.83
CA LEU A 35 2.00 -0.12 -12.27
C LEU A 35 3.14 0.87 -12.59
N ALA A 36 3.22 2.00 -11.87
CA ALA A 36 4.31 2.96 -12.03
C ALA A 36 5.69 2.34 -11.73
N LEU A 37 5.79 1.51 -10.68
CA LEU A 37 7.01 0.78 -10.32
C LEU A 37 7.44 -0.25 -11.38
N GLN A 38 6.51 -0.74 -12.19
CA GLN A 38 6.75 -1.72 -13.24
C GLN A 38 7.05 -1.07 -14.59
N LEU A 39 6.29 -0.04 -14.96
CA LEU A 39 6.35 0.61 -16.28
C LEU A 39 7.21 1.88 -16.32
N LYS A 40 7.61 2.43 -15.17
CA LYS A 40 8.34 3.70 -15.04
C LYS A 40 7.66 4.88 -15.74
N HIS A 41 6.34 4.82 -15.91
CA HIS A 41 5.61 5.74 -16.80
C HIS A 41 5.25 7.08 -16.12
N ARG A 42 5.17 7.12 -14.78
CA ARG A 42 4.92 8.35 -14.01
C ARG A 42 5.38 8.21 -12.56
N GLU A 43 5.61 9.34 -11.90
CA GLU A 43 5.73 9.38 -10.44
C GLU A 43 4.35 9.12 -9.80
N SER A 44 4.33 8.40 -8.68
CA SER A 44 3.11 8.15 -7.90
C SER A 44 3.38 8.50 -6.44
N GLU A 45 2.53 9.35 -5.88
CA GLU A 45 2.70 9.87 -4.52
C GLU A 45 1.82 9.13 -3.49
N ASP A 46 0.78 8.44 -3.95
CA ASP A 46 -0.19 7.72 -3.12
C ASP A 46 0.20 6.23 -3.00
N LEU A 47 0.02 5.62 -1.82
CA LEU A 47 0.27 4.21 -1.59
C LEU A 47 -1.02 3.47 -1.26
N ASP A 48 -1.47 2.64 -2.20
CA ASP A 48 -2.69 1.84 -2.08
C ASP A 48 -2.33 0.37 -1.83
N PHE A 49 -2.63 -0.08 -0.62
CA PHE A 49 -2.40 -1.42 -0.13
C PHE A 49 -3.70 -2.21 -0.11
N PHE A 50 -3.66 -3.42 -0.62
CA PHE A 50 -4.81 -4.30 -0.74
C PHE A 50 -4.54 -5.59 0.03
N SER A 51 -5.55 -6.14 0.69
CA SER A 51 -5.49 -7.44 1.37
C SER A 51 -6.55 -8.37 0.81
N GLN A 52 -6.20 -9.62 0.55
CA GLN A 52 -7.18 -10.67 0.21
C GLN A 52 -7.92 -11.19 1.45
N ASN A 53 -7.33 -11.01 2.62
CA ASN A 53 -7.89 -11.46 3.90
C ASN A 53 -8.53 -10.27 4.62
N GLU A 54 -9.61 -10.54 5.35
CA GLU A 54 -10.18 -9.55 6.25
C GLU A 54 -9.12 -9.05 7.25
N PHE A 55 -9.16 -7.76 7.56
CA PHE A 55 -8.35 -7.15 8.60
C PHE A 55 -9.21 -6.20 9.43
N ASN A 56 -8.81 -5.98 10.69
CA ASN A 56 -9.46 -4.99 11.54
C ASN A 56 -8.80 -3.61 11.33
N PRO A 57 -9.54 -2.60 10.82
CA PRO A 57 -9.00 -1.27 10.55
C PRO A 57 -8.46 -0.55 11.80
N GLU A 58 -9.09 -0.73 12.96
CA GLU A 58 -8.71 -0.06 14.22
C GLU A 58 -7.38 -0.62 14.76
N SER A 59 -7.19 -1.93 14.64
CA SER A 59 -5.94 -2.63 14.96
C SER A 59 -4.82 -2.16 14.04
N LEU A 60 -5.11 -2.05 12.74
CA LEU A 60 -4.16 -1.52 11.76
C LEU A 60 -3.80 -0.05 12.08
N GLN A 61 -4.79 0.80 12.36
CA GLN A 61 -4.56 2.18 12.79
C GLN A 61 -3.62 2.24 14.00
N THR A 62 -3.87 1.39 15.01
CA THR A 62 -3.05 1.31 16.23
C THR A 62 -1.60 0.93 15.92
N GLN A 63 -1.36 0.13 14.88
CA GLN A 63 -0.01 -0.20 14.43
C GLN A 63 0.65 0.97 13.68
N ILE A 64 -0.09 1.64 12.77
CA ILE A 64 0.46 2.74 11.97
C ILE A 64 0.75 3.97 12.84
N VAL A 65 -0.06 4.25 13.87
CA VAL A 65 0.19 5.34 14.83
C VAL A 65 1.57 5.24 15.50
N LYS A 66 2.11 4.04 15.66
CA LYS A 66 3.46 3.83 16.23
C LYS A 66 4.57 4.38 15.32
N LEU A 67 4.29 4.59 14.03
CA LEU A 67 5.22 5.12 13.05
C LEU A 67 5.21 6.66 12.98
N GLY A 68 4.18 7.30 13.56
CA GLY A 68 4.03 8.74 13.63
C GLY A 68 2.58 9.21 13.75
N LYS A 69 2.40 10.52 13.88
CA LYS A 69 1.08 11.16 13.96
C LYS A 69 0.29 10.90 12.68
N LEU A 70 -0.92 10.38 12.84
CA LEU A 70 -1.90 10.25 11.77
C LEU A 70 -2.81 11.47 11.67
N THR A 71 -3.18 11.84 10.45
CA THR A 71 -4.23 12.81 10.13
C THR A 71 -5.19 12.20 9.10
N ASN A 72 -6.34 12.83 8.88
CA ASN A 72 -7.33 12.40 7.88
C ASN A 72 -7.70 10.91 7.99
N VAL A 73 -7.87 10.43 9.22
CA VAL A 73 -8.17 9.01 9.47
C VAL A 73 -9.64 8.75 9.15
N THR A 74 -9.87 7.76 8.29
CA THR A 74 -11.21 7.22 8.01
C THR A 74 -11.12 5.71 8.14
N LEU A 75 -12.02 5.16 8.96
CA LEU A 75 -12.16 3.72 9.14
C LEU A 75 -13.53 3.30 8.66
N ASP A 76 -13.57 2.21 7.91
CA ASP A 76 -14.79 1.50 7.56
C ASP A 76 -14.46 0.00 7.51
N ARG A 77 -15.46 -0.88 7.43
CA ARG A 77 -15.25 -2.32 7.35
C ARG A 77 -14.29 -2.66 6.21
N GLY A 78 -13.14 -3.25 6.57
CA GLY A 78 -12.10 -3.62 5.61
C GLY A 78 -11.41 -2.43 4.93
N THR A 79 -11.55 -1.20 5.45
CA THR A 79 -10.92 0.00 4.88
C THR A 79 -10.26 0.85 5.96
N LEU A 80 -9.03 1.27 5.71
CA LEU A 80 -8.36 2.32 6.46
C LEU A 80 -7.73 3.31 5.49
N ASN A 81 -8.21 4.55 5.53
CA ASN A 81 -7.57 5.68 4.86
C ASN A 81 -6.93 6.56 5.93
N CYS A 82 -5.70 6.99 5.72
CA CYS A 82 -5.04 7.91 6.63
C CYS A 82 -3.96 8.71 5.91
N SER A 83 -3.45 9.72 6.60
CA SER A 83 -2.22 10.42 6.20
C SER A 83 -1.17 10.26 7.29
N LEU A 84 0.01 9.76 6.90
CA LEU A 84 1.18 9.59 7.77
C LEU A 84 2.31 10.49 7.27
N LYS A 85 2.77 11.44 8.10
CA LYS A 85 3.82 12.41 7.73
C LYS A 85 3.51 13.17 6.42
N GLY A 86 2.23 13.42 6.15
CA GLY A 86 1.75 14.09 4.94
C GLY A 86 1.52 13.19 3.72
N PHE A 87 1.82 11.89 3.81
CA PHE A 87 1.59 10.92 2.73
C PHE A 87 0.26 10.21 2.92
N LYS A 88 -0.54 10.14 1.86
CA LYS A 88 -1.79 9.39 1.87
C LYS A 88 -1.51 7.90 1.77
N LEU A 89 -2.10 7.16 2.70
CA LEU A 89 -2.05 5.71 2.74
C LEU A 89 -3.48 5.20 2.72
N GLN A 90 -3.74 4.24 1.84
CA GLN A 90 -5.01 3.55 1.73
C GLN A 90 -4.79 2.05 1.91
N PHE A 91 -5.60 1.43 2.76
CA PHE A 91 -5.62 -0.01 3.00
C PHE A 91 -7.03 -0.52 2.75
N LEU A 92 -7.17 -1.49 1.86
CA LEU A 92 -8.46 -1.96 1.35
C LEU A 92 -8.54 -3.49 1.38
N LEU A 93 -9.68 -4.01 1.82
CA LEU A 93 -10.05 -5.40 1.66
C LEU A 93 -10.47 -5.60 0.21
N TYR A 94 -9.75 -6.45 -0.50
CA TYR A 94 -10.04 -6.86 -1.86
C TYR A 94 -9.97 -8.39 -1.91
N PRO A 95 -11.08 -9.09 -1.57
CA PRO A 95 -11.10 -10.53 -1.32
C PRO A 95 -11.11 -11.35 -2.62
N TYR A 96 -10.55 -10.81 -3.70
CA TYR A 96 -10.46 -11.46 -4.99
C TYR A 96 -9.07 -12.05 -5.20
N LYS A 97 -9.04 -13.18 -5.90
CA LYS A 97 -7.79 -13.84 -6.26
C LYS A 97 -7.03 -12.99 -7.27
N LEU A 98 -5.73 -12.79 -7.04
CA LEU A 98 -4.84 -12.21 -8.03
C LEU A 98 -4.77 -13.10 -9.27
N LEU A 99 -4.87 -12.49 -10.44
CA LEU A 99 -4.79 -13.19 -11.73
C LEU A 99 -3.37 -13.70 -12.01
N GLU A 100 -2.36 -13.02 -11.46
CA GLU A 100 -0.96 -13.38 -11.55
C GLU A 100 -0.28 -13.36 -10.19
N LYS A 101 0.85 -14.08 -10.07
CA LYS A 101 1.63 -14.08 -8.83
C LYS A 101 2.23 -12.69 -8.59
N PRO A 102 2.10 -12.13 -7.36
CA PRO A 102 2.70 -10.85 -7.06
C PRO A 102 4.22 -10.90 -7.16
N LEU A 103 4.78 -9.81 -7.67
CA LEU A 103 6.22 -9.59 -7.69
C LEU A 103 6.68 -9.21 -6.27
N GLN A 104 7.79 -9.78 -5.82
CA GLN A 104 8.34 -9.48 -4.48
C GLN A 104 9.34 -8.33 -4.55
N LEU A 105 9.14 -7.33 -3.69
CA LEU A 105 10.09 -6.25 -3.41
C LEU A 105 10.33 -6.18 -1.91
N GLN A 106 11.47 -6.72 -1.45
CA GLN A 106 11.75 -6.88 -0.02
C GLN A 106 10.64 -7.69 0.69
N VAL A 107 9.92 -7.10 1.64
CA VAL A 107 8.79 -7.72 2.34
C VAL A 107 7.43 -7.39 1.72
N LEU A 108 7.43 -6.54 0.68
CA LEU A 108 6.25 -6.02 0.03
C LEU A 108 5.93 -6.83 -1.22
N SER A 109 4.66 -7.20 -1.33
CA SER A 109 4.11 -7.82 -2.53
C SER A 109 3.57 -6.74 -3.46
N ILE A 110 3.86 -6.80 -4.75
CA ILE A 110 3.34 -5.86 -5.75
C ILE A 110 2.52 -6.65 -6.76
N SER A 111 1.25 -6.26 -6.97
CA SER A 111 0.40 -6.89 -7.98
C SER A 111 0.91 -6.56 -9.40
N PRO A 112 1.04 -7.54 -10.32
CA PRO A 112 1.41 -7.29 -11.71
C PRO A 112 0.29 -6.60 -12.49
N ILE A 113 -0.96 -6.81 -12.06
CA ILE A 113 -2.16 -6.29 -12.71
C ILE A 113 -2.87 -5.38 -11.69
N PRO A 114 -3.31 -4.17 -12.08
CA PRO A 114 -4.09 -3.31 -11.20
C PRO A 114 -5.31 -4.07 -10.67
N ALA A 115 -5.61 -3.94 -9.38
CA ALA A 115 -6.89 -4.37 -8.86
C ALA A 115 -7.98 -3.58 -9.61
N GLN A 116 -8.94 -4.27 -10.22
CA GLN A 116 -10.10 -3.62 -10.81
C GLN A 116 -10.87 -2.95 -9.68
N GLN A 117 -10.75 -1.62 -9.61
CA GLN A 117 -11.49 -0.79 -8.70
C GLN A 117 -12.84 -0.52 -9.40
N ASP A 118 -13.76 -1.47 -9.26
CA ASP A 118 -15.12 -1.29 -9.74
C ASP A 118 -15.74 -0.13 -8.94
N TRP A 119 -16.13 0.93 -9.65
CA TRP A 119 -16.72 2.16 -9.15
C TRP A 119 -18.23 2.03 -8.96
#